data_AF-A0A9E6JTX5-F1
#
_entry.id   AF-A0A9E6JTX5-F1
#
_cell.length_a   1.000
_cell.length_b   1.000
_cell.length_c   1.000
_cell.angle_alpha   90.00
_cell.angle_beta   90.00
_cell.angle_gamma   90.00
#
_symmetry.space_group_name_H-M   'P 1'
#
loop_
_entity.id
_entity.type
_entity.pdbx_description
1 polymer ?
#
loop_
_entity_poly.entity_id
_entity_poly.type
_entity_poly.pdbx_seq_one_letter_code
_entity_poly.pdbx_strand_id
1 'polypeptide(L)'
;QELFYELLDPRPHLKLTDKKSPAFSILHESPYPPPDCSNTDSVLEGLNLYRTKIQQFTHRNREQTEFRKKLSQRLKKAEKELKAFSPEQTEALAEQYELFGHLLIAALFKERTSPGHLDVNNLFEKDEPLVRIPLNPALTLHENARDYFTKASKSREKTRTMLKRQKELETERQILSTVQSALDELTDTESIETFITAHSTIFGKTGRQKEKKAVSAPFRSVILKDGVTLFIGKNAGNNELLTFSHAKPGDIWLHSRGASGSHCILRGVSLHDKTTIEQAASIAAWHSSAKHAELVPVIYTLKKYVRRGKKLPPGQVIAERETLLFVKPQREH
;
A
#
# COMPACT_ATOMS: atom_id res chain seq x y z
N GLN A 1 -7.11 -33.99 50.92
CA GLN A 1 -6.74 -35.37 50.53
C GLN A 1 -7.20 -35.67 49.11
N GLU A 2 -8.40 -35.24 48.69
CA GLU A 2 -8.93 -35.42 47.32
C GLU A 2 -8.00 -34.90 46.20
N LEU A 3 -7.45 -33.69 46.35
CA LEU A 3 -6.56 -33.09 45.35
C LEU A 3 -5.28 -33.90 45.07
N PHE A 4 -4.79 -34.66 46.05
CA PHE A 4 -3.63 -35.55 45.86
C PHE A 4 -4.00 -36.77 45.02
N TYR A 5 -5.21 -37.31 45.20
CA TYR A 5 -5.71 -38.42 44.39
C TYR A 5 -6.05 -38.00 42.96
N GLU A 6 -6.57 -36.78 42.77
CA GLU A 6 -6.79 -36.23 41.42
C GLU A 6 -5.50 -36.06 40.62
N LEU A 7 -4.36 -35.82 41.28
CA LEU A 7 -3.05 -35.76 40.63
C LEU A 7 -2.50 -37.15 40.25
N LEU A 8 -2.99 -38.22 40.89
CA LEU A 8 -2.63 -39.60 40.56
C LEU A 8 -3.44 -40.14 39.37
N ASP A 9 -4.65 -39.62 39.16
CA ASP A 9 -5.52 -39.92 37.99
C ASP A 9 -6.06 -38.62 37.37
N PRO A 10 -5.21 -37.83 36.70
CA PRO A 10 -5.60 -36.53 36.16
C PRO A 10 -6.63 -36.68 35.05
N ARG A 11 -7.63 -35.79 35.03
CA ARG A 11 -8.62 -35.68 33.95
C ARG A 11 -8.36 -34.41 33.16
N PRO A 12 -7.41 -34.42 32.21
CA PRO A 12 -7.05 -33.25 31.44
C PRO A 12 -8.22 -32.83 30.55
N HIS A 13 -8.69 -31.62 30.75
CA HIS A 13 -9.82 -31.08 30.02
C HIS A 13 -9.60 -29.60 29.69
N LEU A 14 -10.22 -29.20 28.58
CA LEU A 14 -10.21 -27.83 28.09
C LEU A 14 -11.58 -27.20 28.33
N LYS A 15 -11.62 -25.96 28.81
CA LYS A 15 -12.85 -25.17 28.94
C LYS A 15 -12.67 -23.77 28.37
N LEU A 16 -13.77 -23.08 28.10
CA LEU A 16 -13.75 -21.64 27.83
C LEU A 16 -14.07 -20.88 29.11
N THR A 17 -13.36 -19.79 29.37
CA THR A 17 -13.72 -18.83 30.42
C THR A 17 -14.88 -17.94 29.97
N ASP A 18 -15.44 -17.15 30.87
CA ASP A 18 -16.50 -16.16 30.57
C ASP A 18 -16.13 -15.19 29.44
N LYS A 19 -14.83 -14.96 29.23
CA LYS A 19 -14.29 -14.13 28.13
C LYS A 19 -14.01 -14.91 26.84
N LYS A 20 -14.56 -16.13 26.72
CA LYS A 20 -14.27 -17.09 25.64
C LYS A 20 -12.77 -17.41 25.49
N SER A 21 -11.97 -17.23 26.55
CA SER A 21 -10.55 -17.60 26.52
C SER A 21 -10.42 -19.09 26.82
N PRO A 22 -9.62 -19.85 26.06
CA PRO A 22 -9.27 -21.22 26.43
C PRO A 22 -8.63 -21.26 27.81
N ALA A 23 -8.99 -22.26 28.61
CA ALA A 23 -8.39 -22.62 29.88
C ALA A 23 -8.19 -24.14 29.92
N PHE A 24 -7.14 -24.58 30.59
CA PHE A 24 -6.77 -25.99 30.72
C PHE A 24 -6.68 -26.34 32.20
N SER A 25 -7.23 -27.50 32.57
CA SER A 25 -7.17 -28.02 33.93
C SER A 25 -6.98 -29.53 33.90
N ILE A 26 -6.29 -30.04 34.92
CA ILE A 26 -6.08 -31.47 35.15
C ILE A 26 -6.87 -31.97 36.36
N LEU A 27 -7.46 -31.04 37.12
CA LEU A 27 -8.21 -31.31 38.34
C LEU A 27 -9.65 -31.71 37.99
N HIS A 28 -10.29 -32.44 38.89
CA HIS A 28 -11.68 -32.87 38.71
C HIS A 28 -12.57 -31.71 39.18
N GLU A 29 -12.69 -30.66 38.36
CA GLU A 29 -13.32 -29.39 38.78
C GLU A 29 -14.83 -29.51 39.12
N SER A 30 -15.48 -30.63 38.80
CA SER A 30 -16.84 -31.00 39.22
C SER A 30 -17.18 -32.42 38.71
N PRO A 31 -17.99 -33.24 39.42
CA PRO A 31 -18.54 -34.49 38.88
C PRO A 31 -19.46 -34.27 37.66
N TYR A 32 -19.95 -33.05 37.48
CA TYR A 32 -20.68 -32.61 36.29
C TYR A 32 -19.79 -31.61 35.52
N PRO A 33 -19.01 -32.07 34.52
CA PRO A 33 -18.23 -31.16 33.71
C PRO A 33 -19.17 -30.20 32.96
N PRO A 34 -18.85 -28.90 32.87
CA PRO A 34 -19.58 -27.96 32.03
C PRO A 34 -19.75 -28.51 30.61
N PRO A 35 -20.88 -28.24 29.92
CA PRO A 35 -21.12 -28.75 28.56
C PRO A 35 -20.06 -28.32 27.53
N ASP A 36 -19.30 -27.26 27.81
CA ASP A 36 -18.22 -26.74 26.96
C ASP A 36 -16.83 -27.35 27.28
N CYS A 37 -16.78 -28.44 28.06
CA CYS A 37 -15.54 -29.13 28.40
C CYS A 37 -15.17 -30.21 27.37
N SER A 38 -13.98 -30.09 26.79
CA SER A 38 -13.40 -31.12 25.93
C SER A 38 -12.35 -31.92 26.72
N ASN A 39 -12.68 -33.17 27.07
CA ASN A 39 -11.74 -34.09 27.71
C ASN A 39 -10.70 -34.59 26.70
N THR A 40 -9.52 -34.94 27.19
CA THR A 40 -8.42 -35.50 26.40
C THR A 40 -7.88 -36.76 27.07
N ASP A 41 -7.29 -37.67 26.28
CA ASP A 41 -6.87 -38.99 26.78
C ASP A 41 -5.54 -38.91 27.54
N SER A 42 -4.79 -37.81 27.37
CA SER A 42 -3.54 -37.58 28.10
C SER A 42 -3.31 -36.09 28.41
N VAL A 43 -2.56 -35.82 29.48
CA VAL A 43 -2.20 -34.45 29.87
C VAL A 43 -1.40 -33.75 28.75
N LEU A 44 -0.56 -34.51 28.05
CA LEU A 44 0.24 -33.99 26.94
C LEU A 44 -0.63 -33.57 25.75
N GLU A 45 -1.64 -34.36 25.39
CA GLU A 45 -2.61 -34.01 24.35
C GLU A 45 -3.42 -32.78 24.74
N GLY A 46 -3.93 -32.73 25.97
CA GLY A 46 -4.65 -31.58 26.51
C GLY A 46 -3.82 -30.29 26.48
N LEU A 47 -2.54 -30.35 26.85
CA LEU A 47 -1.61 -29.22 26.76
C LEU A 47 -1.36 -28.76 25.32
N ASN A 48 -1.22 -29.69 24.36
CA ASN A 48 -1.05 -29.36 22.95
C ASN A 48 -2.30 -28.70 22.35
N LEU A 49 -3.48 -29.20 22.70
CA LEU A 49 -4.76 -28.62 22.30
C LEU A 49 -4.94 -27.22 22.89
N TYR A 50 -4.69 -27.06 24.20
CA TYR A 50 -4.71 -25.76 24.88
C TYR A 50 -3.77 -24.77 24.23
N ARG A 51 -2.51 -25.16 23.98
CA ARG A 51 -1.52 -24.32 23.31
C ARG A 51 -2.01 -23.83 21.96
N THR A 52 -2.63 -24.71 21.16
CA THR A 52 -3.16 -24.34 19.84
C THR A 52 -4.32 -23.34 19.98
N LYS A 53 -5.26 -23.63 20.88
CA LYS A 53 -6.44 -22.77 21.10
C LYS A 53 -6.06 -21.40 21.66
N ILE A 54 -5.15 -21.33 22.64
CA ILE A 54 -4.70 -20.05 23.22
C ILE A 54 -3.90 -19.22 22.22
N GLN A 55 -3.08 -19.86 21.36
CA GLN A 55 -2.41 -19.18 20.25
C GLN A 55 -3.41 -18.59 19.26
N GLN A 56 -4.43 -19.34 18.86
CA GLN A 56 -5.50 -18.84 17.98
C GLN A 56 -6.29 -17.69 18.63
N PHE A 57 -6.64 -17.81 19.91
CA PHE A 57 -7.35 -16.76 20.65
C PHE A 57 -6.54 -15.46 20.76
N THR A 58 -5.27 -15.56 21.16
CA THR A 58 -4.38 -14.40 21.27
C THR A 58 -4.09 -13.75 19.92
N HIS A 59 -3.93 -14.54 18.86
CA HIS A 59 -3.76 -14.04 17.50
C HIS A 59 -4.99 -13.23 17.06
N ARG A 60 -6.20 -13.81 17.17
CA ARG A 60 -7.46 -13.16 16.80
C ARG A 60 -7.70 -11.85 17.55
N ASN A 61 -7.52 -11.85 18.87
CA ASN A 61 -7.68 -10.63 19.68
C ASN A 61 -6.69 -9.53 19.27
N ARG A 62 -5.45 -9.91 18.93
CA ARG A 62 -4.44 -8.98 18.43
C ARG A 62 -4.86 -8.40 17.09
N GLU A 63 -5.32 -9.21 16.15
CA GLU A 63 -5.77 -8.75 14.83
C GLU A 63 -6.97 -7.80 14.93
N GLN A 64 -7.96 -8.14 15.76
CA GLN A 64 -9.10 -7.27 16.02
C GLN A 64 -8.67 -5.92 16.63
N THR A 65 -7.79 -5.95 17.64
CA THR A 65 -7.29 -4.73 18.28
C THR A 65 -6.51 -3.87 17.29
N GLU A 66 -5.63 -4.47 16.49
CA GLU A 66 -4.86 -3.77 15.48
C GLU A 66 -5.74 -3.19 14.36
N PHE A 67 -6.77 -3.92 13.92
CA PHE A 67 -7.74 -3.43 12.93
C PHE A 67 -8.50 -2.21 13.46
N ARG A 68 -9.08 -2.31 14.67
CA ARG A 68 -9.79 -1.20 15.33
C ARG A 68 -8.89 0.02 15.51
N LYS A 69 -7.64 -0.21 15.93
CA LYS A 69 -6.64 0.86 16.09
C LYS A 69 -6.32 1.56 14.76
N LYS A 70 -6.07 0.80 13.69
CA LYS A 70 -5.81 1.35 12.34
C LYS A 70 -7.00 2.16 11.82
N LEU A 71 -8.22 1.64 12.01
CA LEU A 71 -9.45 2.32 11.64
C LEU A 71 -9.58 3.67 12.34
N SER A 72 -9.45 3.67 13.68
CA SER A 72 -9.52 4.90 14.49
C SER A 72 -8.43 5.91 14.12
N GLN A 73 -7.20 5.46 13.91
CA GLN A 73 -6.10 6.34 13.50
C GLN A 73 -6.36 6.99 12.14
N ARG A 74 -6.89 6.23 11.18
CA ARG A 74 -7.16 6.73 9.83
C ARG A 74 -8.33 7.71 9.82
N LEU A 75 -9.39 7.43 10.57
CA LEU A 75 -10.50 8.36 10.79
C LEU A 75 -10.01 9.67 11.41
N LYS A 76 -9.27 9.61 12.53
CA LYS A 76 -8.71 10.80 13.19
C LYS A 76 -7.82 11.61 12.25
N LYS A 77 -7.02 10.95 11.41
CA LYS A 77 -6.18 11.63 10.42
C LYS A 77 -7.03 12.34 9.36
N ALA A 78 -8.02 11.66 8.79
CA ALA A 78 -8.92 12.23 7.80
C ALA A 78 -9.69 13.44 8.36
N GLU A 79 -10.23 13.32 9.58
CA GLU A 79 -10.92 14.42 10.26
C GLU A 79 -10.02 15.62 10.55
N LYS A 80 -8.76 15.36 10.97
CA LYS A 80 -7.79 16.43 11.21
C LYS A 80 -7.43 17.15 9.91
N GLU A 81 -7.25 16.42 8.80
CA GLU A 81 -6.95 16.99 7.48
C GLU A 81 -8.14 17.82 6.96
N LEU A 82 -9.38 17.31 7.09
CA LEU A 82 -10.61 18.03 6.73
C LEU A 82 -10.77 19.34 7.54
N LYS A 83 -10.52 19.31 8.85
CA LYS A 83 -10.57 20.51 9.70
C LYS A 83 -9.51 21.56 9.36
N ALA A 84 -8.41 21.15 8.74
CA ALA A 84 -7.33 22.06 8.36
C ALA A 84 -7.56 22.71 6.98
N PHE A 85 -8.52 22.23 6.19
CA PHE A 85 -8.86 22.86 4.92
C PHE A 85 -9.65 24.15 5.12
N SER A 86 -9.23 25.18 4.39
CA SER A 86 -9.90 26.47 4.32
C SER A 86 -9.93 26.95 2.86
N PRO A 87 -10.71 26.27 1.98
CA PRO A 87 -10.79 26.63 0.57
C PRO A 87 -11.34 28.04 0.39
N GLU A 88 -12.29 28.47 1.23
CA GLU A 88 -12.88 29.82 1.17
C GLU A 88 -11.84 30.91 1.45
N GLN A 89 -10.95 30.70 2.43
CA GLN A 89 -9.87 31.63 2.74
C GLN A 89 -8.84 31.70 1.59
N THR A 90 -8.57 30.56 0.96
CA THR A 90 -7.61 30.48 -0.15
C THR A 90 -8.18 31.15 -1.41
N GLU A 91 -9.49 31.01 -1.65
CA GLU A 91 -10.18 31.68 -2.75
C GLU A 91 -10.27 33.19 -2.52
N ALA A 92 -10.67 33.63 -1.33
CA ALA A 92 -10.69 35.05 -0.97
C ALA A 92 -9.30 35.71 -1.15
N LEU A 93 -8.23 34.99 -0.83
CA LEU A 93 -6.86 35.46 -1.07
C LEU A 93 -6.55 35.57 -2.57
N ALA A 94 -7.06 34.65 -3.39
CA ALA A 94 -6.90 34.69 -4.83
C ALA A 94 -7.63 35.89 -5.44
N GLU A 95 -8.87 36.13 -5.02
CA GLU A 95 -9.67 37.29 -5.41
C GLU A 95 -8.98 38.60 -5.02
N GLN A 96 -8.42 38.67 -3.81
CA GLN A 96 -7.65 39.84 -3.36
C GLN A 96 -6.42 40.10 -4.25
N TYR A 97 -5.67 39.06 -4.61
CA TYR A 97 -4.51 39.22 -5.50
C TYR A 97 -4.92 39.65 -6.92
N GLU A 98 -6.04 39.14 -7.42
CA GLU A 98 -6.58 39.53 -8.71
C GLU A 98 -7.04 40.99 -8.72
N LEU A 99 -7.74 41.42 -7.67
CA LEU A 99 -8.11 42.81 -7.44
C LEU A 99 -6.87 43.73 -7.43
N PHE A 100 -5.82 43.36 -6.70
CA PHE A 100 -4.57 44.12 -6.69
C PHE A 100 -3.93 44.20 -8.08
N GLY A 101 -3.91 43.09 -8.83
CA GLY A 101 -3.44 43.07 -10.21
C GLY A 101 -4.19 44.09 -11.08
N HIS A 102 -5.52 44.09 -11.02
CA HIS A 102 -6.35 45.02 -11.81
C HIS A 102 -6.17 46.47 -11.42
N LEU A 103 -6.15 46.79 -10.11
CA LEU A 103 -5.95 48.15 -9.63
C LEU A 103 -4.56 48.70 -10.00
N LEU A 104 -3.53 47.86 -9.98
CA LEU A 104 -2.18 48.26 -10.43
C LEU A 104 -2.13 48.54 -11.93
N ILE A 105 -2.84 47.77 -12.76
CA ILE A 105 -2.95 48.04 -14.19
C ILE A 105 -3.68 49.37 -14.45
N ALA A 106 -4.76 49.64 -13.73
CA ALA A 106 -5.48 50.90 -13.82
C ALA A 106 -4.64 52.11 -13.36
N ALA A 107 -3.68 51.87 -12.46
CA ALA A 107 -2.81 52.90 -11.87
C ALA A 107 -1.39 52.96 -12.46
N LEU A 108 -1.13 52.38 -13.65
CA LEU A 108 0.22 52.36 -14.25
C LEU A 108 0.83 53.75 -14.47
N PHE A 109 -0.01 54.77 -14.65
CA PHE A 109 0.42 56.16 -14.85
C PHE A 109 0.54 56.96 -13.54
N LYS A 110 0.18 56.38 -12.38
CA LYS A 110 0.33 57.02 -11.07
C LYS A 110 1.75 56.85 -10.53
N GLU A 111 2.23 57.88 -9.83
CA GLU A 111 3.42 57.77 -9.00
C GLU A 111 3.14 56.90 -7.77
N ARG A 112 4.18 56.24 -7.25
CA ARG A 112 4.06 55.42 -6.05
C ARG A 112 3.89 56.29 -4.82
N THR A 113 2.96 55.92 -3.95
CA THR A 113 2.85 56.50 -2.60
C THR A 113 4.13 56.25 -1.79
N SER A 114 4.75 55.08 -1.96
CA SER A 114 6.09 54.77 -1.43
C SER A 114 6.77 53.66 -2.25
N PRO A 115 8.08 53.39 -2.05
CA PRO A 115 8.75 52.28 -2.73
C PRO A 115 8.07 50.91 -2.50
N GLY A 116 7.46 50.70 -1.34
CA GLY A 116 6.92 49.40 -0.90
C GLY A 116 5.40 49.27 -0.90
N HIS A 117 4.65 50.30 -1.29
CA HIS A 117 3.20 50.21 -1.48
C HIS A 117 2.66 51.34 -2.36
N LEU A 118 1.45 51.13 -2.90
CA LEU A 118 0.68 52.13 -3.62
C LEU A 118 -0.75 52.17 -3.06
N ASP A 119 -1.20 53.36 -2.69
CA ASP A 119 -2.56 53.59 -2.21
C ASP A 119 -3.45 54.04 -3.39
N VAL A 120 -4.50 53.27 -3.68
CA VAL A 120 -5.41 53.48 -4.82
C VAL A 120 -6.86 53.24 -4.43
N ASN A 121 -7.78 54.00 -5.03
CA ASN A 121 -9.20 53.78 -4.87
C ASN A 121 -9.63 52.47 -5.52
N ASN A 122 -10.46 51.68 -4.81
CA ASN A 122 -11.04 50.47 -5.37
C ASN A 122 -12.19 50.80 -6.32
N LEU A 123 -11.87 50.93 -7.62
CA LEU A 123 -12.84 51.25 -8.68
C LEU A 123 -13.93 50.18 -8.90
N PHE A 124 -13.82 49.02 -8.25
CA PHE A 124 -14.79 47.92 -8.35
C PHE A 124 -15.86 47.96 -7.26
N GLU A 125 -15.77 48.89 -6.31
CA GLU A 125 -16.73 49.09 -5.23
C GLU A 125 -17.38 50.48 -5.30
N LYS A 126 -18.66 50.58 -4.90
CA LYS A 126 -19.48 51.79 -5.07
C LYS A 126 -18.92 53.04 -4.37
N ASP A 127 -18.32 52.86 -3.19
CA ASP A 127 -17.79 53.96 -2.38
C ASP A 127 -16.29 54.20 -2.64
N GLU A 128 -15.72 53.50 -3.62
CA GLU A 128 -14.31 53.60 -4.04
C GLU A 128 -13.30 53.68 -2.88
N PRO A 129 -13.37 52.77 -1.88
CA PRO A 129 -12.54 52.86 -0.69
C PRO A 129 -11.06 52.83 -1.05
N LEU A 130 -10.24 53.53 -0.25
CA LEU A 130 -8.80 53.55 -0.43
C LEU A 130 -8.21 52.19 -0.04
N VAL A 131 -7.53 51.54 -0.98
CA VAL A 131 -6.84 50.26 -0.79
C VAL A 131 -5.34 50.48 -0.89
N ARG A 132 -4.63 50.02 0.14
CA ARG A 132 -3.17 49.96 0.16
C ARG A 132 -2.69 48.64 -0.45
N ILE A 133 -2.01 48.72 -1.60
CA ILE A 133 -1.44 47.57 -2.30
C ILE A 133 0.05 47.46 -1.96
N PRO A 134 0.51 46.41 -1.27
CA PRO A 134 1.94 46.18 -1.07
C PRO A 134 2.67 45.99 -2.40
N LEU A 135 3.91 46.45 -2.50
CA LEU A 135 4.71 46.34 -3.72
C LEU A 135 6.09 45.79 -3.39
N ASN A 136 6.67 45.06 -4.34
CA ASN A 136 8.10 44.82 -4.35
C ASN A 136 8.82 46.06 -4.90
N PRO A 137 9.68 46.74 -4.12
CA PRO A 137 10.39 47.93 -4.56
C PRO A 137 11.30 47.71 -5.78
N ALA A 138 11.81 46.48 -5.95
CA ALA A 138 12.71 46.13 -7.06
C ALA A 138 11.99 45.89 -8.40
N LEU A 139 10.66 45.84 -8.41
CA LEU A 139 9.85 45.59 -9.61
C LEU A 139 9.10 46.85 -10.03
N THR A 140 8.85 47.02 -11.32
CA THR A 140 7.94 48.05 -11.87
C THR A 140 6.48 47.79 -11.46
N LEU A 141 5.58 48.77 -11.64
CA LEU A 141 4.15 48.57 -11.33
C LEU A 141 3.53 47.47 -12.20
N HIS A 142 3.90 47.44 -13.48
CA HIS A 142 3.47 46.40 -14.42
C HIS A 142 3.97 45.01 -14.01
N GLU A 143 5.22 44.89 -13.58
CA GLU A 143 5.77 43.62 -13.08
C GLU A 143 5.13 43.18 -11.76
N ASN A 144 4.86 44.12 -10.83
CA ASN A 144 4.10 43.83 -9.60
C ASN A 144 2.69 43.32 -9.94
N ALA A 145 1.99 43.95 -10.89
CA ALA A 145 0.68 43.50 -11.34
C ALA A 145 0.72 42.06 -11.89
N ARG A 146 1.72 41.76 -12.74
CA ARG A 146 1.95 40.41 -13.26
C ARG A 146 2.23 39.39 -12.15
N ASP A 147 3.02 39.76 -11.14
CA ASP A 147 3.29 38.91 -9.98
C ASP A 147 2.00 38.64 -9.19
N TYR A 148 1.15 39.65 -8.99
CA TYR A 148 -0.15 39.48 -8.35
C TYR A 148 -1.10 38.56 -9.14
N PHE A 149 -1.19 38.68 -10.46
CA PHE A 149 -1.94 37.70 -11.27
C PHE A 149 -1.37 36.28 -11.17
N THR A 150 -0.04 36.16 -11.11
CA THR A 150 0.61 34.85 -10.91
C THR A 150 0.27 34.26 -9.54
N LYS A 151 0.26 35.07 -8.48
CA LYS A 151 -0.17 34.68 -7.13
C LYS A 151 -1.64 34.27 -7.11
N ALA A 152 -2.52 35.04 -7.74
CA ALA A 152 -3.94 34.72 -7.87
C ALA A 152 -4.16 33.36 -8.55
N SER A 153 -3.51 33.13 -9.69
CA SER A 153 -3.59 31.86 -10.43
C SER A 153 -3.13 30.66 -9.57
N LYS A 154 -1.99 30.79 -8.87
CA LYS A 154 -1.48 29.76 -7.94
C LYS A 154 -2.45 29.50 -6.78
N SER A 155 -3.04 30.56 -6.21
CA SER A 155 -4.03 30.42 -5.14
C SER A 155 -5.29 29.70 -5.62
N ARG A 156 -5.82 30.02 -6.81
CA ARG A 156 -6.98 29.31 -7.42
C ARG A 156 -6.67 27.83 -7.68
N GLU A 157 -5.47 27.52 -8.19
CA GLU A 157 -5.03 26.13 -8.36
C GLU A 157 -4.96 25.39 -7.02
N LYS A 158 -4.45 26.05 -5.98
CA LYS A 158 -4.44 25.52 -4.61
C LYS A 158 -5.86 25.29 -4.08
N THR A 159 -6.79 26.22 -4.27
CA THR A 159 -8.21 26.04 -3.90
C THR A 159 -8.79 24.81 -4.60
N ARG A 160 -8.60 24.70 -5.92
CA ARG A 160 -9.13 23.57 -6.72
C ARG A 160 -8.59 22.22 -6.25
N THR A 161 -7.29 22.13 -6.01
CA THR A 161 -6.65 20.90 -5.51
C THR A 161 -7.11 20.55 -4.10
N MET A 162 -7.28 21.55 -3.23
CA MET A 162 -7.82 21.39 -1.89
C MET A 162 -9.25 20.84 -1.91
N LEU A 163 -10.14 21.45 -2.71
CA LEU A 163 -11.54 20.99 -2.86
C LEU A 163 -11.63 19.55 -3.38
N LYS A 164 -10.78 19.19 -4.35
CA LYS A 164 -10.71 17.81 -4.84
C LYS A 164 -10.31 16.84 -3.72
N ARG A 165 -9.26 17.19 -2.96
CA ARG A 165 -8.76 16.36 -1.86
C ARG A 165 -9.78 16.26 -0.72
N GLN A 166 -10.50 17.34 -0.42
CA GLN A 166 -11.58 17.37 0.57
C GLN A 166 -12.67 16.36 0.21
N LYS A 167 -13.15 16.37 -1.04
CA LYS A 167 -14.16 15.40 -1.51
C LYS A 167 -13.66 13.95 -1.43
N GLU A 168 -12.40 13.69 -1.77
CA GLU A 168 -11.79 12.36 -1.61
C GLU A 168 -11.74 11.92 -0.13
N LEU A 169 -11.40 12.82 0.78
CA LEU A 169 -11.35 12.53 2.22
C LEU A 169 -12.73 12.36 2.85
N GLU A 170 -13.74 13.10 2.41
CA GLU A 170 -15.12 12.94 2.87
C GLU A 170 -15.66 11.56 2.53
N THR A 171 -15.40 11.09 1.29
CA THR A 171 -15.79 9.74 0.87
C THR A 171 -15.01 8.67 1.64
N GLU A 172 -13.70 8.85 1.85
CA GLU A 172 -12.88 7.96 2.69
C GLU A 172 -13.40 7.91 4.14
N ARG A 173 -13.70 9.06 4.75
CA ARG A 173 -14.25 9.15 6.11
C ARG A 173 -15.58 8.41 6.21
N GLN A 174 -16.46 8.59 5.22
CA GLN A 174 -17.76 7.92 5.21
C GLN A 174 -17.59 6.40 5.19
N ILE A 175 -16.74 5.87 4.30
CA ILE A 175 -16.46 4.43 4.21
C ILE A 175 -15.90 3.91 5.55
N LEU A 176 -14.88 4.58 6.11
CA LEU A 176 -14.27 4.17 7.36
C LEU A 176 -15.26 4.20 8.53
N SER A 177 -16.15 5.19 8.57
CA SER A 177 -17.21 5.30 9.58
C SER A 177 -18.21 4.15 9.48
N THR A 178 -18.69 3.85 8.26
CA THR A 178 -19.59 2.71 8.03
C THR A 178 -18.96 1.38 8.46
N VAL A 179 -17.67 1.17 8.14
CA VAL A 179 -16.92 -0.02 8.56
C VAL A 179 -16.77 -0.08 10.08
N GLN A 180 -16.59 1.07 10.74
CA GLN A 180 -16.50 1.13 12.19
C GLN A 180 -17.81 0.72 12.85
N SER A 181 -18.93 1.31 12.41
CA SER A 181 -20.26 0.97 12.94
C SER A 181 -20.58 -0.51 12.74
N ALA A 182 -20.35 -1.04 11.53
CA ALA A 182 -20.58 -2.46 11.26
C ALA A 182 -19.71 -3.37 12.15
N LEU A 183 -18.46 -3.00 12.43
CA LEU A 183 -17.58 -3.77 13.33
C LEU A 183 -18.01 -3.69 14.80
N ASP A 184 -18.64 -2.59 15.21
CA ASP A 184 -19.14 -2.38 16.57
C ASP A 184 -20.43 -3.18 16.86
N GLU A 185 -21.22 -3.46 15.83
CA GLU A 185 -22.44 -4.30 15.92
C GLU A 185 -22.11 -5.80 16.04
N LEU A 186 -20.92 -6.23 15.60
CA LEU A 186 -20.51 -7.64 15.67
C LEU A 186 -20.09 -8.04 17.09
N THR A 187 -20.78 -9.03 17.64
CA THR A 187 -20.50 -9.61 18.96
C THR A 187 -19.81 -10.98 18.88
N ASP A 188 -19.98 -11.68 17.76
CA ASP A 188 -19.41 -13.01 17.54
C ASP A 188 -17.99 -12.97 16.96
N THR A 189 -17.10 -13.81 17.50
CA THR A 189 -15.67 -13.79 17.18
C THR A 189 -15.37 -14.26 15.76
N GLU A 190 -16.12 -15.24 15.25
CA GLU A 190 -15.93 -15.77 13.89
C GLU A 190 -16.44 -14.77 12.83
N SER A 191 -17.56 -14.12 13.15
CA SER A 191 -18.12 -13.02 12.35
C SER A 191 -17.18 -11.81 12.28
N ILE A 192 -16.50 -11.48 13.38
CA ILE A 192 -15.48 -10.40 13.42
C ILE A 192 -14.28 -10.76 12.53
N GLU A 193 -13.80 -12.00 12.57
CA GLU A 193 -12.63 -12.44 11.79
C GLU A 193 -12.89 -12.41 10.29
N THR A 194 -14.05 -12.93 9.87
CA THR A 194 -14.52 -12.85 8.48
C THR A 194 -14.71 -11.40 8.02
N PHE A 195 -15.25 -10.54 8.88
CA PHE A 195 -15.40 -9.11 8.60
C PHE A 195 -14.04 -8.42 8.41
N ILE A 196 -13.08 -8.63 9.33
CA ILE A 196 -11.74 -8.06 9.26
C ILE A 196 -11.05 -8.49 7.96
N THR A 197 -11.17 -9.77 7.60
CA THR A 197 -10.58 -10.30 6.37
C THR A 197 -11.16 -9.61 5.14
N ALA A 198 -12.49 -9.48 5.07
CA ALA A 198 -13.18 -8.82 3.96
C ALA A 198 -12.84 -7.32 3.82
N HIS A 199 -12.63 -6.63 4.94
CA HIS A 199 -12.43 -5.17 4.97
C HIS A 199 -10.95 -4.76 5.17
N SER A 200 -10.03 -5.72 5.19
CA SER A 200 -8.59 -5.49 5.36
C SER A 200 -7.97 -4.59 4.28
N THR A 201 -8.57 -4.55 3.10
CA THR A 201 -8.10 -3.79 1.92
C THR A 201 -8.42 -2.29 1.98
N ILE A 202 -9.30 -1.87 2.88
CA ILE A 202 -9.74 -0.47 3.06
C ILE A 202 -8.60 0.43 3.50
N PHE A 203 -7.58 -0.14 4.16
CA PHE A 203 -6.38 0.60 4.54
C PHE A 203 -5.39 0.82 3.38
N GLY A 204 -5.80 0.57 2.14
CA GLY A 204 -4.88 0.38 1.03
C GLY A 204 -4.15 -0.94 1.18
N LYS A 205 -3.29 -1.31 0.21
CA LYS A 205 -2.46 -2.51 0.31
C LYS A 205 -1.56 -2.39 1.54
N THR A 206 -2.03 -2.93 2.66
CA THR A 206 -1.23 -3.20 3.83
C THR A 206 -0.06 -4.05 3.35
N GLY A 207 1.15 -3.58 3.63
CA GLY A 207 2.31 -4.43 3.49
C GLY A 207 2.07 -5.71 4.28
N ARG A 208 1.99 -6.82 3.55
CA ARG A 208 2.36 -8.17 4.00
C ARG A 208 1.55 -8.72 5.19
N GLN A 209 0.31 -9.13 4.92
CA GLN A 209 -0.17 -10.43 5.37
C GLN A 209 -0.60 -11.22 4.13
N LYS A 210 0.26 -12.17 3.77
CA LYS A 210 -0.07 -13.20 2.78
C LYS A 210 -0.96 -14.19 3.50
N GLU A 211 -2.25 -13.93 3.52
CA GLU A 211 -3.20 -15.02 3.70
C GLU A 211 -3.13 -15.91 2.47
N LYS A 212 -2.94 -17.20 2.74
CA LYS A 212 -2.97 -18.28 1.78
C LYS A 212 -4.42 -18.48 1.34
N LYS A 213 -4.90 -17.65 0.42
CA LYS A 213 -5.94 -18.06 -0.53
C LYS A 213 -5.33 -18.03 -1.92
N ALA A 214 -5.50 -19.13 -2.65
CA ALA A 214 -5.01 -19.32 -4.00
C ALA A 214 -5.71 -18.34 -4.96
N VAL A 215 -5.29 -17.08 -4.93
CA VAL A 215 -5.55 -16.09 -5.98
C VAL A 215 -4.28 -16.05 -6.80
N SER A 216 -4.41 -16.29 -8.11
CA SER A 216 -3.29 -16.39 -9.04
C SER A 216 -2.24 -15.31 -8.76
N ALA A 217 -0.97 -15.70 -8.64
CA ALA A 217 0.11 -14.74 -8.46
C ALA A 217 -0.05 -13.56 -9.46
N PRO A 218 0.29 -12.32 -9.09
CA PRO A 218 0.19 -11.19 -10.01
C PRO A 218 1.03 -11.37 -11.30
N PHE A 219 1.91 -12.37 -11.31
CA PHE A 219 2.77 -12.80 -12.42
C PHE A 219 2.12 -13.93 -13.20
N ARG A 220 2.42 -14.07 -14.49
CA ARG A 220 2.11 -15.30 -15.23
C ARG A 220 3.04 -16.40 -14.69
N SER A 221 2.52 -17.61 -14.49
CA SER A 221 3.31 -18.78 -14.10
C SER A 221 3.14 -19.88 -15.12
N VAL A 222 4.26 -20.47 -15.54
CA VAL A 222 4.31 -21.59 -16.49
C VAL A 222 5.04 -22.73 -15.80
N ILE A 223 4.49 -23.94 -15.90
CA ILE A 223 5.15 -25.15 -15.41
C ILE A 223 5.99 -25.68 -16.57
N LEU A 224 7.31 -25.76 -16.37
CA LEU A 224 8.26 -26.38 -17.29
C LEU A 224 8.31 -27.89 -17.02
N LYS A 225 9.18 -28.59 -17.76
CA LYS A 225 9.46 -30.00 -17.48
C LYS A 225 9.91 -30.19 -16.03
N ASP A 226 9.59 -31.34 -15.46
CA ASP A 226 9.94 -31.74 -14.08
C ASP A 226 9.28 -30.90 -12.97
N GLY A 227 8.15 -30.24 -13.26
CA GLY A 227 7.36 -29.50 -12.27
C GLY A 227 7.98 -28.16 -11.86
N VAL A 228 9.05 -27.75 -12.53
CA VAL A 228 9.73 -26.48 -12.30
C VAL A 228 8.83 -25.33 -12.70
N THR A 229 8.72 -24.30 -11.86
CA THR A 229 7.88 -23.13 -12.15
C THR A 229 8.71 -21.95 -12.66
N LEU A 230 8.33 -21.42 -13.83
CA LEU A 230 8.79 -20.15 -14.38
C LEU A 230 7.75 -19.06 -14.10
N PHE A 231 8.17 -17.98 -13.45
CA PHE A 231 7.35 -16.79 -13.23
C PHE A 231 7.73 -15.70 -14.22
N ILE A 232 6.73 -15.03 -14.81
CA ILE A 232 6.89 -14.03 -15.87
C ILE A 232 6.14 -12.76 -15.47
N GLY A 233 6.86 -11.63 -15.44
CA GLY A 233 6.24 -10.33 -15.16
C GLY A 233 5.40 -9.84 -16.33
N LYS A 234 4.26 -9.17 -16.06
CA LYS A 234 3.32 -8.71 -17.10
C LYS A 234 3.54 -7.26 -17.54
N ASN A 235 4.21 -6.45 -16.72
CA ASN A 235 4.49 -5.03 -16.93
C ASN A 235 5.65 -4.58 -16.02
N ALA A 236 6.12 -3.34 -16.16
CA ALA A 236 7.27 -2.81 -15.42
C ALA A 236 7.09 -2.90 -13.87
N GLY A 237 5.91 -2.57 -13.35
CA GLY A 237 5.63 -2.69 -11.92
C GLY A 237 5.61 -4.15 -11.42
N ASN A 238 5.10 -5.07 -12.25
CA ASN A 238 5.15 -6.51 -11.97
C ASN A 238 6.58 -7.06 -12.05
N ASN A 239 7.39 -6.60 -13.01
CA ASN A 239 8.81 -6.96 -13.12
C ASN A 239 9.56 -6.57 -11.83
N GLU A 240 9.32 -5.36 -11.32
CA GLU A 240 9.93 -4.90 -10.08
C GLU A 240 9.50 -5.74 -8.87
N LEU A 241 8.19 -6.01 -8.74
CA LEU A 241 7.65 -6.85 -7.67
C LEU A 241 8.18 -8.29 -7.75
N LEU A 242 8.23 -8.85 -8.96
CA LEU A 242 8.71 -10.20 -9.22
C LEU A 242 10.18 -10.34 -8.82
N THR A 243 11.00 -9.39 -9.27
CA THR A 243 12.46 -9.45 -9.10
C THR A 243 12.87 -9.13 -7.67
N PHE A 244 12.30 -8.10 -7.04
CA PHE A 244 12.80 -7.60 -5.76
C PHE A 244 12.00 -8.05 -4.55
N SER A 245 10.72 -8.39 -4.72
CA SER A 245 9.85 -8.77 -3.60
C SER A 245 9.48 -10.25 -3.59
N HIS A 246 9.39 -10.90 -4.77
CA HIS A 246 8.97 -12.29 -4.89
C HIS A 246 10.13 -13.29 -5.01
N ALA A 247 11.16 -12.95 -5.79
CA ALA A 247 12.29 -13.84 -6.04
C ALA A 247 13.23 -13.97 -4.83
N LYS A 248 13.71 -15.19 -4.60
CA LYS A 248 14.72 -15.49 -3.59
C LYS A 248 16.13 -15.24 -4.15
N PRO A 249 17.15 -14.97 -3.31
CA PRO A 249 18.52 -14.70 -3.77
C PRO A 249 19.14 -15.77 -4.68
N GLY A 250 18.74 -17.04 -4.50
CA GLY A 250 19.21 -18.17 -5.31
C GLY A 250 18.34 -18.52 -6.52
N ASP A 251 17.24 -17.80 -6.77
CA ASP A 251 16.44 -18.01 -7.98
C ASP A 251 17.20 -17.45 -9.20
N ILE A 252 17.01 -18.06 -10.37
CA ILE A 252 17.62 -17.61 -11.63
C ILE A 252 16.72 -16.52 -12.25
N TRP A 253 17.29 -15.36 -12.54
CA TRP A 253 16.64 -14.26 -13.24
C TRP A 253 17.04 -14.26 -14.71
N LEU A 254 16.07 -14.06 -15.60
CA LEU A 254 16.27 -13.99 -17.05
C LEU A 254 15.61 -12.74 -17.64
N HIS A 255 16.22 -12.17 -18.68
CA HIS A 255 15.68 -11.05 -19.45
C HIS A 255 16.32 -10.95 -20.85
N SER A 256 15.58 -10.44 -21.83
CA SER A 256 16.11 -10.21 -23.18
C SER A 256 17.15 -9.08 -23.20
N ARG A 257 18.32 -9.29 -23.81
CA ARG A 257 19.39 -8.31 -23.84
C ARG A 257 19.14 -7.27 -24.93
N GLY A 258 19.16 -5.99 -24.56
CA GLY A 258 19.00 -4.88 -25.51
C GLY A 258 17.56 -4.69 -26.03
N ALA A 259 16.59 -5.46 -25.54
CA ALA A 259 15.18 -5.34 -25.88
C ALA A 259 14.34 -5.11 -24.62
N SER A 260 13.20 -4.43 -24.75
CA SER A 260 12.22 -4.35 -23.68
C SER A 260 11.54 -5.70 -23.50
N GLY A 261 11.39 -6.17 -22.26
CA GLY A 261 10.75 -7.46 -22.03
C GLY A 261 10.37 -7.72 -20.58
N SER A 262 9.74 -8.86 -20.37
CA SER A 262 9.37 -9.35 -19.04
C SER A 262 10.60 -9.82 -18.27
N HIS A 263 10.64 -9.50 -16.97
CA HIS A 263 11.55 -10.19 -16.07
C HIS A 263 10.99 -11.59 -15.83
N CYS A 264 11.85 -12.60 -15.95
CA CYS A 264 11.49 -13.98 -15.68
C CYS A 264 12.29 -14.51 -14.49
N ILE A 265 11.64 -15.29 -13.63
CA ILE A 265 12.26 -15.92 -12.46
C ILE A 265 12.01 -17.42 -12.52
N LEU A 266 13.09 -18.18 -12.63
CA LEU A 266 13.10 -19.63 -12.61
C LEU A 266 13.51 -20.10 -11.20
N ARG A 267 12.62 -20.81 -10.52
CA ARG A 267 12.79 -21.17 -9.10
C ARG A 267 13.18 -22.64 -8.93
N GLY A 268 14.11 -22.88 -8.00
CA GLY A 268 14.47 -24.25 -7.58
C GLY A 268 15.33 -25.00 -8.59
N VAL A 269 15.91 -24.31 -9.56
CA VAL A 269 16.77 -24.89 -10.61
C VAL A 269 18.23 -24.52 -10.34
N SER A 270 19.12 -25.49 -10.53
CA SER A 270 20.57 -25.28 -10.46
C SER A 270 21.08 -24.54 -11.70
N LEU A 271 22.08 -23.69 -11.56
CA LEU A 271 22.75 -23.04 -12.70
C LEU A 271 23.39 -24.03 -13.69
N HIS A 272 23.58 -25.29 -13.27
CA HIS A 272 24.13 -26.35 -14.12
C HIS A 272 23.09 -27.00 -15.02
N ASP A 273 21.79 -26.81 -14.76
CA ASP A 273 20.71 -27.33 -15.60
C ASP A 273 20.46 -26.41 -16.79
N LYS A 274 21.32 -26.54 -17.80
CA LYS A 274 21.27 -25.73 -19.02
C LYS A 274 19.97 -25.95 -19.80
N THR A 275 19.45 -27.17 -19.81
CA THR A 275 18.23 -27.54 -20.54
C THR A 275 17.01 -26.77 -20.06
N THR A 276 16.80 -26.69 -18.75
CA THR A 276 15.66 -25.95 -18.18
C THR A 276 15.85 -24.44 -18.31
N ILE A 277 17.09 -23.95 -18.20
CA ILE A 277 17.42 -22.54 -18.42
C ILE A 277 17.17 -22.13 -19.88
N GLU A 278 17.55 -22.96 -20.85
CA GLU A 278 17.29 -22.73 -22.28
C GLU A 278 15.78 -22.65 -22.57
N GLN A 279 14.99 -23.58 -22.02
CA GLN A 279 13.53 -23.54 -22.17
C GLN A 279 12.93 -22.26 -21.56
N ALA A 280 13.38 -21.87 -20.37
CA ALA A 280 12.94 -20.64 -19.72
C ALA A 280 13.35 -19.38 -20.50
N ALA A 281 14.54 -19.38 -21.10
CA ALA A 281 15.04 -18.29 -21.92
C ALA A 281 14.22 -18.15 -23.22
N SER A 282 13.85 -19.23 -23.89
CA SER A 282 12.99 -19.20 -25.07
C SER A 282 11.62 -18.56 -24.79
N ILE A 283 11.05 -18.84 -23.61
CA ILE A 283 9.81 -18.19 -23.15
C ILE A 283 10.06 -16.72 -22.80
N ALA A 284 11.16 -16.39 -22.11
CA ALA A 284 11.51 -15.00 -21.83
C ALA A 284 11.69 -14.16 -23.11
N ALA A 285 12.26 -14.76 -24.16
CA ALA A 285 12.39 -14.15 -25.48
C ALA A 285 11.01 -13.88 -26.13
N TRP A 286 10.06 -14.80 -25.99
CA TRP A 286 8.67 -14.62 -26.45
C TRP A 286 7.95 -13.45 -25.76
N HIS A 287 8.23 -13.21 -24.48
CA HIS A 287 7.71 -12.08 -23.70
C HIS A 287 8.55 -10.81 -23.80
N SER A 288 9.26 -10.63 -24.92
CA SER A 288 10.02 -9.41 -25.22
C SER A 288 9.54 -8.75 -26.51
N SER A 289 9.99 -7.52 -26.76
CA SER A 289 9.78 -6.84 -28.04
C SER A 289 10.45 -7.58 -29.21
N ALA A 290 11.40 -8.48 -28.94
CA ALA A 290 12.12 -9.28 -29.93
C ALA A 290 11.44 -10.63 -30.27
N LYS A 291 10.19 -10.86 -29.86
CA LYS A 291 9.48 -12.15 -30.03
C LYS A 291 9.39 -12.68 -31.47
N HIS A 292 9.55 -11.82 -32.48
CA HIS A 292 9.49 -12.18 -33.91
C HIS A 292 10.87 -12.43 -34.54
N ALA A 293 11.96 -12.24 -33.80
CA ALA A 293 13.29 -12.55 -34.28
C ALA A 293 13.54 -14.07 -34.31
N GLU A 294 14.35 -14.53 -35.25
CA GLU A 294 14.73 -15.94 -35.36
C GLU A 294 15.55 -16.41 -34.15
N LEU A 295 16.43 -15.53 -33.66
CA LEU A 295 17.30 -15.79 -32.52
C LEU A 295 17.39 -14.54 -31.65
N VAL A 296 17.11 -14.68 -30.36
CA VAL A 296 17.08 -13.58 -29.39
C VAL A 296 18.18 -13.79 -28.33
N PRO A 297 19.00 -12.77 -28.07
CA PRO A 297 19.96 -12.80 -26.95
C PRO A 297 19.21 -12.65 -25.62
N VAL A 298 19.30 -13.64 -24.75
CA VAL A 298 18.73 -13.63 -23.39
C VAL A 298 19.86 -13.74 -22.39
N ILE A 299 19.89 -12.82 -21.41
CA ILE A 299 20.80 -12.89 -20.28
C ILE A 299 20.14 -13.61 -19.12
N TYR A 300 20.93 -14.38 -18.37
CA TYR A 300 20.51 -14.95 -17.10
C TYR A 300 21.60 -14.83 -16.03
N THR A 301 21.18 -14.70 -14.77
CA THR A 301 22.06 -14.66 -13.60
C THR A 301 21.26 -15.05 -12.35
N LEU A 302 21.93 -15.22 -11.21
CA LEU A 302 21.20 -15.36 -9.94
C LEU A 302 20.61 -14.03 -9.52
N LYS A 303 19.40 -14.04 -8.97
CA LYS A 303 18.71 -12.83 -8.50
C LYS A 303 19.55 -12.00 -7.54
N LYS A 304 20.42 -12.61 -6.70
CA LYS A 304 21.33 -11.87 -5.80
C LYS A 304 22.30 -10.93 -6.53
N TYR A 305 22.56 -11.14 -7.82
CA TYR A 305 23.40 -10.29 -8.67
C TYR A 305 22.58 -9.28 -9.49
N VAL A 306 21.27 -9.19 -9.26
CA VAL A 306 20.39 -8.20 -9.89
C VAL A 306 20.04 -7.11 -8.88
N ARG A 307 20.38 -5.86 -9.21
CA ARG A 307 20.17 -4.70 -8.34
C ARG A 307 19.44 -3.56 -9.03
N ARG A 308 18.81 -2.70 -8.20
CA ARG A 308 18.20 -1.45 -8.65
C ARG A 308 19.28 -0.46 -9.07
N GLY A 309 19.10 0.20 -10.22
CA GLY A 309 19.91 1.37 -10.55
C GLY A 309 19.41 2.59 -9.78
N LYS A 310 20.29 3.29 -9.06
CA LYS A 310 19.91 4.44 -8.20
C LYS A 310 19.21 5.59 -8.95
N LYS A 311 19.33 5.65 -10.27
CA LYS A 311 18.75 6.69 -11.15
C LYS A 311 18.00 6.11 -12.35
N LEU A 312 17.68 4.81 -12.35
CA LEU A 312 16.99 4.18 -13.47
C LEU A 312 15.46 4.19 -13.24
N PRO A 313 14.65 4.35 -14.30
CA PRO A 313 13.20 4.21 -14.22
C PRO A 313 12.75 2.85 -13.63
N PRO A 314 11.56 2.78 -13.01
CA PRO A 314 10.98 1.53 -12.52
C PRO A 314 10.98 0.43 -13.60
N GLY A 315 11.46 -0.77 -13.26
CA GLY A 315 11.60 -1.90 -14.17
C GLY A 315 12.98 -2.03 -14.83
N GLN A 316 13.84 -1.00 -14.83
CA GLN A 316 15.23 -1.15 -15.25
C GLN A 316 16.12 -1.65 -14.10
N VAL A 317 17.00 -2.59 -14.43
CA VAL A 317 17.87 -3.25 -13.45
C VAL A 317 19.30 -3.34 -13.97
N ILE A 318 20.23 -3.44 -13.03
CA ILE A 318 21.63 -3.75 -13.34
C ILE A 318 21.83 -5.20 -12.95
N ALA A 319 22.15 -6.04 -13.94
CA ALA A 319 22.53 -7.43 -13.75
C ALA A 319 24.05 -7.55 -13.76
N GLU A 320 24.59 -8.25 -12.78
CA GLU A 320 26.01 -8.57 -12.68
C GLU A 320 26.20 -10.08 -12.84
N ARG A 321 27.41 -10.49 -13.26
CA ARG A 321 27.77 -11.92 -13.45
C ARG A 321 26.78 -12.67 -14.34
N GLU A 322 26.29 -11.99 -15.37
CA GLU A 322 25.33 -12.53 -16.32
C GLU A 322 26.01 -13.46 -17.34
N THR A 323 25.28 -14.49 -17.74
CA THR A 323 25.63 -15.34 -18.87
C THR A 323 24.66 -15.06 -20.01
N LEU A 324 25.18 -14.99 -21.23
CA LEU A 324 24.40 -14.75 -22.44
C LEU A 324 24.06 -16.08 -23.12
N LEU A 325 22.81 -16.22 -23.55
CA LEU A 325 22.31 -17.36 -24.30
C LEU A 325 21.54 -16.86 -25.51
N PHE A 326 21.67 -17.54 -26.65
CA PHE A 326 20.89 -17.26 -27.85
C PHE A 326 19.80 -18.32 -28.02
N VAL A 327 18.55 -17.89 -28.09
CA VAL A 327 17.40 -18.79 -28.12
C VAL A 327 16.37 -18.37 -29.17
N LYS A 328 15.64 -19.34 -29.71
CA LYS A 328 14.49 -19.09 -30.56
C LYS A 328 13.26 -18.79 -29.68
N PRO A 329 12.53 -17.68 -29.89
CA PRO A 329 11.32 -17.39 -29.11
C PRO A 329 10.30 -18.52 -29.21
N GLN A 330 9.80 -18.98 -28.07
CA GLN A 330 8.78 -20.03 -28.01
C GLN A 330 7.66 -19.60 -27.06
N ARG A 331 6.42 -19.65 -27.56
CA ARG A 331 5.23 -19.41 -26.75
C ARG A 331 5.09 -20.51 -25.71
N GLU A 332 4.74 -20.15 -24.49
CA GLU A 332 4.33 -21.10 -23.46
C GLU A 332 3.11 -21.92 -23.93
N HIS A 333 3.12 -23.23 -23.64
CA HIS A 333 2.01 -24.15 -23.92
C HIS A 333 0.96 -24.12 -22.81
#